data_AF-A0A7J5E956-F1
#
_entry.id   AF-A0A7J5E956-F1
#
_cell.length_a   1.000
_cell.length_b   1.000
_cell.length_c   1.000
_cell.angle_alpha   90.00
_cell.angle_beta   90.00
_cell.angle_gamma   90.00
#
_symmetry.space_group_name_H-M   'P 1'
#
loop_
_entity.id
_entity.type
_entity.pdbx_description
1 polymer ?
#
loop_
_entity_poly.entity_id
_entity_poly.type
_entity_poly.pdbx_seq_one_letter_code
_entity_poly.pdbx_strand_id
1 'polypeptide(L)'
;MSSSYKLPFDFILGATIDYYTGKILYSSKLEFGEALANNNAEFLRENSYHGFGTQLGFISSDLSSSLDIENIKDLRLGMVFNYVSSITTDSILSTVSSVGTDVYDEGSFDTKLPFRFGAGLSFRLNDNYLIMADYLYQPWSDFEANKSKSNNLKDLQRISAALEYRDYKNVFGGTFWEQVILRCGLSFEQTQFVVNKNNIDQFSVHAGIGLPVGIGNFLDLSFEYGVRGEAVQNQFKESFYKAAVSINFGELWFQRFDR
;
A
#
# COMPACT_ATOMS: atom_id res chain seq x y z
N MET A 1 -9.45 15.03 0.14
CA MET A 1 -8.93 16.32 0.64
C MET A 1 -8.04 16.04 1.84
N SER A 2 -6.82 16.58 1.88
CA SER A 2 -5.88 16.38 3.00
C SER A 2 -5.45 17.72 3.61
N SER A 3 -5.16 17.71 4.90
CA SER A 3 -4.61 18.85 5.63
C SER A 3 -3.64 18.35 6.70
N SER A 4 -2.61 19.12 6.99
CA SER A 4 -1.69 18.87 8.10
C SER A 4 -1.47 20.14 8.92
N TYR A 5 -1.24 19.95 10.21
CA TYR A 5 -1.02 21.02 11.17
C TYR A 5 0.15 20.67 12.08
N LYS A 6 1.11 21.59 12.18
CA LYS A 6 2.25 21.49 13.09
C LYS A 6 1.86 22.11 14.44
N LEU A 7 1.78 21.27 15.46
CA LEU A 7 1.49 21.64 16.84
C LEU A 7 2.72 22.23 17.54
N PRO A 8 2.53 22.89 18.71
CA PRO A 8 3.63 23.21 19.61
C PRO A 8 4.52 21.98 19.89
N PHE A 9 5.81 22.22 20.14
CA PHE A 9 6.83 21.17 20.31
C PHE A 9 7.10 20.30 19.07
N ASP A 10 6.81 20.80 17.86
CA ASP A 10 7.14 20.15 16.58
C ASP A 10 6.42 18.82 16.29
N PHE A 11 5.33 18.52 17.00
CA PHE A 11 4.43 17.43 16.62
C PHE A 11 3.65 17.80 15.35
N ILE A 12 3.37 16.82 14.51
CA ILE A 12 2.59 17.01 13.28
C ILE A 12 1.37 16.11 13.32
N LEU A 13 0.20 16.68 13.11
CA LEU A 13 -1.04 15.94 12.87
C LEU A 13 -1.48 16.14 11.43
N GLY A 14 -1.98 15.08 10.81
CA GLY A 14 -2.55 15.09 9.48
C GLY A 14 -3.94 14.45 9.49
N ALA A 15 -4.83 14.97 8.65
CA ALA A 15 -6.13 14.37 8.41
C ALA A 15 -6.47 14.42 6.92
N THR A 16 -7.04 13.33 6.42
CA THR A 16 -7.53 13.22 5.04
C THR A 16 -8.95 12.67 5.06
N ILE A 17 -9.77 13.17 4.14
CA ILE A 17 -11.05 12.59 3.77
C ILE A 17 -10.94 12.07 2.34
N ASP A 18 -11.28 10.81 2.16
CA ASP A 18 -11.15 10.07 0.92
C ASP A 18 -12.53 9.63 0.42
N TYR A 19 -12.75 9.69 -0.89
CA TYR A 19 -13.92 9.11 -1.54
C TYR A 19 -13.48 7.86 -2.29
N TYR A 20 -13.94 6.70 -1.82
CA TYR A 20 -13.70 5.41 -2.44
C TYR A 20 -14.74 5.21 -3.53
N THR A 21 -14.28 4.94 -4.75
CA THR A 21 -15.13 4.58 -5.88
C THR A 21 -14.42 3.55 -6.74
N GLY A 22 -15.14 2.60 -7.30
CA GLY A 22 -14.55 1.60 -8.18
C GLY A 22 -15.53 0.56 -8.65
N LYS A 23 -15.16 -0.16 -9.72
CA LYS A 23 -15.95 -1.26 -10.26
C LYS A 23 -15.11 -2.52 -10.30
N ILE A 24 -15.67 -3.64 -9.87
CA ILE A 24 -15.08 -4.97 -10.02
C ILE A 24 -16.01 -5.80 -10.89
N LEU A 25 -15.46 -6.33 -11.98
CA LEU A 25 -16.15 -7.18 -12.93
C LEU A 25 -15.62 -8.61 -12.78
N TYR A 26 -16.49 -9.55 -12.44
CA TYR A 26 -16.20 -10.98 -12.43
C TYR A 26 -16.88 -11.62 -13.63
N SER A 27 -16.09 -12.28 -14.48
CA SER A 27 -16.60 -13.11 -15.59
C SER A 27 -16.31 -14.57 -15.28
N SER A 28 -17.35 -15.41 -15.36
CA SER A 28 -17.24 -16.86 -15.28
C SER A 28 -17.89 -17.47 -16.52
N LYS A 29 -17.15 -18.32 -17.24
CA LYS A 29 -17.60 -18.94 -18.49
C LYS A 29 -17.80 -20.44 -18.30
N LEU A 30 -18.93 -20.94 -18.81
CA LEU A 30 -19.19 -22.35 -19.00
C LEU A 30 -19.13 -22.65 -20.50
N GLU A 31 -18.15 -23.45 -20.88
CA GLU A 31 -17.94 -23.89 -22.26
C GLU A 31 -18.25 -25.39 -22.37
N PHE A 32 -19.14 -25.73 -23.30
CA PHE A 32 -19.49 -27.09 -23.67
C PHE A 32 -18.82 -27.45 -25.01
N GLY A 33 -18.57 -28.75 -25.22
CA GLY A 33 -17.97 -29.23 -26.47
C GLY A 33 -18.84 -28.95 -27.70
N GLU A 34 -18.27 -29.10 -28.91
CA GLU A 34 -18.88 -28.65 -30.18
C GLU A 34 -20.36 -29.06 -30.37
N ALA A 35 -20.75 -30.25 -29.94
CA ALA A 35 -22.13 -30.74 -30.04
C ALA A 35 -23.15 -29.97 -29.19
N LEU A 36 -22.70 -29.23 -28.17
CA LEU A 36 -23.52 -28.48 -27.21
C LEU A 36 -23.09 -27.01 -27.09
N ALA A 37 -22.32 -26.48 -28.06
CA ALA A 37 -21.77 -25.12 -28.00
C ALA A 37 -22.84 -24.02 -27.84
N ASN A 38 -24.09 -24.29 -28.28
CA ASN A 38 -25.22 -23.37 -28.07
C ASN A 38 -25.62 -23.21 -26.59
N ASN A 39 -25.21 -24.13 -25.72
CA ASN A 39 -25.45 -24.08 -24.28
C ASN A 39 -24.37 -23.31 -23.51
N ASN A 40 -23.36 -22.79 -24.20
CA ASN A 40 -22.35 -21.95 -23.56
C ASN A 40 -23.02 -20.76 -22.87
N ALA A 41 -22.57 -20.47 -21.66
CA ALA A 41 -23.09 -19.38 -20.86
C ALA A 41 -21.93 -18.65 -20.19
N GLU A 42 -22.01 -17.33 -20.18
CA GLU A 42 -21.11 -16.46 -19.45
C GLU A 42 -21.90 -15.72 -18.37
N PHE A 43 -21.45 -15.83 -17.12
CA PHE A 43 -21.99 -15.10 -15.99
C PHE A 43 -21.09 -13.90 -15.71
N LEU A 44 -21.68 -12.72 -15.80
CA LEU A 44 -21.02 -11.45 -15.52
C LEU A 44 -21.60 -10.89 -14.22
N ARG A 45 -20.74 -10.67 -13.22
CA ARG A 45 -21.09 -9.95 -11.99
C ARG A 45 -20.33 -8.64 -11.94
N GLU A 46 -21.05 -7.53 -11.92
CA GLU A 46 -20.51 -6.19 -11.70
C GLU A 46 -20.82 -5.74 -10.28
N ASN A 47 -19.78 -5.40 -9.51
CA ASN A 47 -19.93 -4.72 -8.23
C ASN A 47 -19.37 -3.30 -8.35
N SER A 48 -20.22 -2.30 -8.18
CA SER A 48 -19.86 -0.89 -8.12
C SER A 48 -19.83 -0.43 -6.67
N TYR A 49 -18.68 0.04 -6.21
CA TYR A 49 -18.43 0.47 -4.83
C TYR A 49 -18.38 1.98 -4.77
N HIS A 50 -19.02 2.58 -3.76
CA HIS A 50 -18.89 4.00 -3.44
C HIS A 50 -19.05 4.27 -1.94
N GLY A 51 -18.22 5.15 -1.40
CA GLY A 51 -18.23 5.47 0.03
C GLY A 51 -17.12 6.42 0.44
N PHE A 52 -17.11 6.80 1.71
CA PHE A 52 -16.11 7.71 2.26
C PHE A 52 -15.20 6.99 3.25
N GLY A 53 -13.96 7.46 3.35
CA GLY A 53 -13.07 7.12 4.45
C GLY A 53 -12.31 8.33 4.95
N THR A 54 -11.57 8.10 6.02
CA THR A 54 -10.69 9.09 6.61
C THR A 54 -9.39 8.46 7.04
N GLN A 55 -8.32 9.23 6.93
CA GLN A 55 -7.00 8.88 7.41
C GLN A 55 -6.55 9.95 8.40
N LEU A 56 -6.07 9.51 9.56
CA LEU A 56 -5.44 10.35 10.56
C LEU A 56 -3.96 9.96 10.65
N GLY A 57 -3.08 10.96 10.65
CA GLY A 57 -1.64 10.79 10.75
C GLY A 57 -1.07 11.57 11.93
N PHE A 58 -0.04 11.02 12.54
CA PHE A 58 0.73 11.66 13.61
C PHE A 58 2.21 11.42 13.36
N ILE A 59 3.03 12.46 13.54
CA ILE A 59 4.49 12.38 13.54
C ILE A 59 5.01 13.12 14.78
N SER A 60 5.89 12.48 15.53
CA SER A 60 6.51 13.07 16.71
C SER A 60 7.47 14.20 16.35
N SER A 61 7.79 15.00 17.36
CA SER A 61 8.99 15.83 17.34
C SER A 61 10.26 14.98 17.18
N ASP A 62 11.39 15.65 16.94
CA ASP A 62 12.69 14.98 17.01
C ASP A 62 13.01 14.60 18.47
N LEU A 63 12.96 13.31 18.75
CA LEU A 63 13.21 12.72 20.06
C LEU A 63 14.70 12.45 20.33
N SER A 64 15.57 12.60 19.32
CA SER A 64 17.00 12.28 19.45
C SER A 64 17.68 13.15 20.52
N SER A 65 17.31 14.43 20.58
CA SER A 65 17.78 15.40 21.56
C SER A 65 17.46 15.02 23.02
N SER A 66 16.40 14.26 23.25
CA SER A 66 15.98 13.85 24.60
C SER A 66 16.66 12.57 25.08
N LEU A 67 17.21 11.77 24.16
CA LEU A 67 17.86 10.49 24.47
C LEU A 67 19.38 10.58 24.58
N ASP A 68 19.98 11.70 24.16
CA ASP A 68 21.43 11.98 24.21
C ASP A 68 22.30 10.85 23.65
N ILE A 69 21.82 10.20 22.58
CA ILE A 69 22.54 9.09 21.94
C ILE A 69 23.45 9.66 20.86
N GLU A 70 24.76 9.52 21.07
CA GLU A 70 25.78 9.94 20.11
C GLU A 70 25.54 9.29 18.73
N ASN A 71 25.68 10.08 17.66
CA ASN A 71 25.47 9.71 16.25
C ASN A 71 24.03 9.48 15.77
N ILE A 72 23.01 9.50 16.63
CA ILE A 72 21.60 9.45 16.21
C ILE A 72 21.02 10.87 16.15
N LYS A 73 20.37 11.20 15.03
CA LYS A 73 19.68 12.48 14.81
C LYS A 73 18.30 12.24 14.22
N ASP A 74 17.39 13.21 14.36
CA ASP A 74 16.09 13.20 13.68
C ASP A 74 15.28 11.92 13.97
N LEU A 75 15.29 11.48 15.24
CA LEU A 75 14.53 10.31 15.67
C LEU A 75 13.06 10.69 15.76
N ARG A 76 12.23 10.06 14.93
CA ARG A 76 10.79 10.32 14.87
C ARG A 76 9.99 9.04 14.97
N LEU A 77 8.84 9.14 15.60
CA LEU A 77 7.79 8.14 15.61
C LEU A 77 6.65 8.62 14.73
N GLY A 78 6.12 7.73 13.90
CA GLY A 78 4.97 7.96 13.06
C GLY A 78 3.83 7.01 13.40
N MET A 79 2.60 7.49 13.32
CA MET A 79 1.41 6.65 13.37
C MET A 79 0.42 7.07 12.31
N VAL A 80 -0.32 6.11 11.78
CA VAL A 80 -1.37 6.33 10.80
C VAL A 80 -2.56 5.42 11.10
N PHE A 81 -3.76 5.98 11.05
CA PHE A 81 -5.01 5.25 11.25
C PHE A 81 -5.95 5.57 10.10
N ASN A 82 -6.41 4.54 9.40
CA ASN A 82 -7.34 4.66 8.29
C ASN A 82 -8.63 3.97 8.67
N TYR A 83 -9.74 4.68 8.52
CA TYR A 83 -11.07 4.16 8.75
C TYR A 83 -11.92 4.41 7.52
N VAL A 84 -12.57 3.36 7.03
CA VAL A 84 -13.49 3.48 5.89
C VAL A 84 -14.90 3.26 6.43
N SER A 85 -15.80 4.18 6.12
CA SER A 85 -17.22 4.02 6.47
C SER A 85 -17.83 2.89 5.65
N SER A 86 -19.04 2.46 5.99
CA SER A 86 -19.73 1.41 5.22
C SER A 86 -19.82 1.83 3.74
N ILE A 87 -19.25 1.02 2.86
CA ILE A 87 -19.25 1.25 1.41
C ILE A 87 -20.53 0.67 0.85
N THR A 88 -21.31 1.47 0.14
CA THR A 88 -22.45 0.98 -0.61
C THR A 88 -21.96 0.27 -1.86
N THR A 89 -22.47 -0.94 -2.09
CA THR A 89 -22.06 -1.82 -3.19
C THR A 89 -23.29 -2.18 -4.00
N ASP A 90 -23.37 -1.64 -5.22
CA ASP A 90 -24.40 -2.01 -6.18
C ASP A 90 -23.90 -3.22 -6.98
N SER A 91 -24.66 -4.30 -6.98
CA SER A 91 -24.30 -5.58 -7.59
C SER A 91 -25.31 -5.95 -8.66
N ILE A 92 -24.83 -6.18 -9.87
CA ILE A 92 -25.60 -6.68 -11.01
C ILE A 92 -25.03 -8.01 -11.44
N LEU A 93 -25.86 -9.03 -11.55
CA LEU A 93 -25.52 -10.34 -12.11
C LEU A 93 -26.32 -10.55 -13.39
N SER A 94 -25.62 -10.71 -14.50
CA SER A 94 -26.21 -11.01 -15.82
C SER A 94 -25.66 -12.31 -16.38
N THR A 95 -26.49 -13.02 -17.13
CA THR A 95 -26.11 -14.20 -17.89
C THR A 95 -26.15 -13.87 -19.38
N VAL A 96 -25.07 -14.14 -20.07
CA VAL A 96 -24.92 -13.99 -21.53
C VAL A 96 -24.88 -15.39 -22.14
N SER A 97 -25.77 -15.66 -23.09
CA SER A 97 -25.87 -16.95 -23.79
C SER A 97 -26.12 -16.75 -25.28
N SER A 98 -26.17 -17.84 -26.04
CA SER A 98 -26.52 -17.82 -27.47
C SER A 98 -27.92 -17.25 -27.77
N VAL A 99 -28.82 -17.24 -26.78
CA VAL A 99 -30.21 -16.80 -26.92
C VAL A 99 -30.38 -15.31 -26.56
N GLY A 100 -29.41 -14.71 -25.87
CA GLY A 100 -29.45 -13.31 -25.44
C GLY A 100 -28.76 -13.07 -24.10
N THR A 101 -28.86 -11.83 -23.62
CA THR A 101 -28.40 -11.42 -22.28
C THR A 101 -29.60 -11.19 -21.38
N ASP A 102 -29.63 -11.86 -20.23
CA ASP A 102 -30.65 -11.66 -19.20
C ASP A 102 -29.99 -11.17 -17.90
N VAL A 103 -30.59 -10.13 -17.29
CA VAL A 103 -30.23 -9.71 -15.94
C VAL A 103 -30.93 -10.65 -14.96
N TYR A 104 -30.14 -11.40 -14.21
CA TYR A 104 -30.62 -12.44 -13.31
C TYR A 104 -30.87 -11.92 -11.89
N ASP A 105 -30.02 -11.00 -11.42
CA ASP A 105 -30.13 -10.42 -10.07
C ASP A 105 -29.55 -9.01 -10.04
N GLU A 106 -30.20 -8.10 -9.32
CA GLU A 106 -29.77 -6.72 -9.10
C GLU A 106 -30.10 -6.32 -7.66
N GLY A 107 -29.14 -5.73 -6.97
CA GLY A 107 -29.34 -5.25 -5.62
C GLY A 107 -28.22 -4.37 -5.10
N SER A 108 -28.44 -3.78 -3.93
CA SER A 108 -27.45 -2.96 -3.24
C SER A 108 -27.24 -3.49 -1.82
N PHE A 109 -25.99 -3.53 -1.37
CA PHE A 109 -25.63 -3.97 -0.03
C PHE A 109 -24.43 -3.21 0.53
N ASP A 110 -24.23 -3.34 1.83
CA ASP A 110 -23.11 -2.74 2.55
C ASP A 110 -21.87 -3.64 2.54
N THR A 111 -20.72 -3.07 2.20
CA THR A 111 -19.39 -3.65 2.36
C THR A 111 -18.62 -2.85 3.42
N LYS A 112 -18.20 -3.53 4.49
CA LYS A 112 -17.40 -2.93 5.57
C LYS A 112 -15.96 -3.37 5.44
N LEU A 113 -15.08 -2.40 5.15
CA LEU A 113 -13.65 -2.59 5.20
C LEU A 113 -13.14 -2.37 6.64
N PRO A 114 -12.29 -3.26 7.17
CA PRO A 114 -11.71 -3.05 8.48
C PRO A 114 -10.72 -1.88 8.46
N PHE A 115 -10.58 -1.23 9.62
CA PHE A 115 -9.62 -0.16 9.81
C PHE A 115 -8.19 -0.64 9.52
N ARG A 116 -7.29 0.28 9.16
CA ARG A 116 -5.87 -0.02 8.98
C ARG A 116 -5.05 0.88 9.88
N PHE A 117 -4.24 0.26 10.73
CA PHE A 117 -3.31 0.94 11.62
C PHE A 117 -1.88 0.71 11.16
N GLY A 118 -1.07 1.76 11.18
CA GLY A 118 0.36 1.69 10.95
C GLY A 118 1.11 2.48 12.00
N ALA A 119 2.26 1.96 12.41
CA ALA A 119 3.20 2.66 13.28
C ALA A 119 4.61 2.49 12.71
N GLY A 120 5.41 3.54 12.78
CA GLY A 120 6.76 3.55 12.24
C GLY A 120 7.71 4.33 13.12
N LEU A 121 8.99 4.04 12.97
CA LEU A 121 10.07 4.85 13.53
C LEU A 121 11.12 5.09 12.47
N SER A 122 11.73 6.27 12.50
CA SER A 122 12.85 6.60 11.64
C SER A 122 13.89 7.38 12.42
N PHE A 123 15.15 7.19 12.07
CA PHE A 123 16.25 7.99 12.61
C PHE A 123 17.41 8.03 11.64
N ARG A 124 18.24 9.07 11.79
CA ARG A 124 19.42 9.28 10.98
C ARG A 124 20.68 8.94 11.75
N LEU A 125 21.54 8.12 11.16
CA LEU A 125 22.86 7.77 11.67
C LEU A 125 23.94 8.49 10.84
N ASN A 126 24.85 9.18 11.51
CA ASN A 126 26.00 9.87 10.89
C ASN A 126 25.64 10.83 9.74
N ASP A 127 24.47 11.47 9.79
CA ASP A 127 23.90 12.34 8.76
C ASP A 127 23.56 11.70 7.40
N ASN A 128 24.15 10.56 7.05
CA ASN A 128 24.05 10.00 5.70
C ASN A 128 23.15 8.76 5.61
N TYR A 129 22.89 8.08 6.73
CA TYR A 129 22.08 6.86 6.76
C TYR A 129 20.74 7.13 7.43
N LEU A 130 19.64 6.88 6.75
CA LEU A 130 18.29 6.91 7.30
C LEU A 130 17.82 5.47 7.51
N ILE A 131 17.54 5.10 8.75
CA ILE A 131 17.02 3.78 9.12
C ILE A 131 15.56 3.93 9.46
N MET A 132 14.74 3.01 8.95
CA MET A 132 13.29 3.00 9.13
C MET A 132 12.82 1.60 9.53
N ALA A 133 11.84 1.54 10.43
CA ALA A 133 11.12 0.32 10.74
C ALA A 133 9.63 0.62 10.87
N ASP A 134 8.81 -0.21 10.23
CA ASP A 134 7.36 -0.01 10.13
C ASP A 134 6.61 -1.28 10.51
N TYR A 135 5.47 -1.09 11.17
CA TYR A 135 4.47 -2.12 11.45
C TYR A 135 3.12 -1.70 10.88
N LEU A 136 2.44 -2.63 10.24
CA LEU A 136 1.11 -2.45 9.66
C LEU A 136 0.19 -3.56 10.15
N TYR A 137 -1.01 -3.20 10.59
CA TYR A 137 -2.06 -4.10 11.03
C TYR A 137 -3.40 -3.75 10.38
N GLN A 138 -4.11 -4.77 9.89
CA GLN A 138 -5.46 -4.62 9.36
C GLN A 138 -6.28 -5.90 9.62
N PRO A 139 -7.34 -5.86 10.44
CA PRO A 139 -8.11 -7.05 10.82
C PRO A 139 -9.08 -7.48 9.71
N TRP A 140 -8.57 -8.11 8.65
CA TRP A 140 -9.40 -8.64 7.57
C TRP A 140 -10.36 -9.75 8.00
N SER A 141 -10.18 -10.34 9.19
CA SER A 141 -11.19 -11.21 9.81
C SER A 141 -12.53 -10.50 10.09
N ASP A 142 -12.52 -9.17 10.20
CA ASP A 142 -13.71 -8.33 10.38
C ASP A 142 -14.29 -7.80 9.06
N PHE A 143 -13.72 -8.16 7.92
CA PHE A 143 -14.29 -7.82 6.62
C PHE A 143 -15.68 -8.45 6.47
N GLU A 144 -16.65 -7.61 6.10
CA GLU A 144 -18.05 -8.00 5.96
C GLU A 144 -18.59 -7.47 4.63
N ALA A 145 -19.20 -8.33 3.83
CA ALA A 145 -19.92 -7.96 2.61
C ALA A 145 -21.33 -8.53 2.67
N ASN A 146 -22.34 -7.68 2.47
CA ASN A 146 -23.75 -8.06 2.58
C ASN A 146 -24.09 -8.78 3.90
N LYS A 147 -23.61 -8.24 5.03
CA LYS A 147 -23.77 -8.81 6.39
C LYS A 147 -23.16 -10.20 6.58
N SER A 148 -22.31 -10.65 5.66
CA SER A 148 -21.61 -11.92 5.72
C SER A 148 -20.11 -11.70 5.86
N LYS A 149 -19.50 -12.36 6.83
CA LYS A 149 -18.03 -12.39 7.01
C LYS A 149 -17.43 -13.54 6.21
N SER A 150 -16.24 -13.33 5.67
CA SER A 150 -15.49 -14.40 5.00
C SER A 150 -14.72 -15.23 6.02
N ASN A 151 -14.93 -16.55 6.01
CA ASN A 151 -14.15 -17.48 6.85
C ASN A 151 -12.71 -17.71 6.34
N ASN A 152 -12.38 -17.23 5.15
CA ASN A 152 -11.06 -17.41 4.52
C ASN A 152 -10.15 -16.19 4.69
N LEU A 153 -10.60 -15.20 5.47
CA LEU A 153 -9.83 -14.00 5.77
C LEU A 153 -9.35 -14.00 7.22
N LYS A 154 -8.10 -13.59 7.41
CA LYS A 154 -7.47 -13.39 8.72
C LYS A 154 -6.80 -12.03 8.78
N ASP A 155 -6.40 -11.62 9.97
CA ASP A 155 -5.73 -10.34 10.16
C ASP A 155 -4.41 -10.27 9.39
N LEU A 156 -4.24 -9.17 8.65
CA LEU A 156 -3.00 -8.85 7.96
C LEU A 156 -2.05 -8.17 8.93
N GLN A 157 -0.81 -8.64 8.97
CA GLN A 157 0.28 -8.00 9.70
C GLN A 157 1.49 -7.88 8.80
N ARG A 158 2.15 -6.73 8.79
CA ARG A 158 3.41 -6.55 8.06
C ARG A 158 4.41 -5.82 8.92
N ILE A 159 5.63 -6.34 8.97
CA ILE A 159 6.80 -5.68 9.56
C ILE A 159 7.78 -5.41 8.43
N SER A 160 8.31 -4.19 8.37
CA SER A 160 9.29 -3.79 7.38
C SER A 160 10.46 -3.08 8.04
N ALA A 161 11.65 -3.24 7.48
CA ALA A 161 12.84 -2.50 7.85
C ALA A 161 13.53 -2.00 6.58
N ALA A 162 14.00 -0.76 6.58
CA ALA A 162 14.62 -0.15 5.43
C ALA A 162 15.81 0.73 5.82
N LEU A 163 16.77 0.83 4.91
CA LEU A 163 17.96 1.66 5.00
C LEU A 163 18.05 2.50 3.72
N GLU A 164 18.20 3.80 3.89
CA GLU A 164 18.57 4.72 2.84
C GLU A 164 19.96 5.30 3.12
N TYR A 165 20.83 5.30 2.12
CA TYR A 165 22.08 6.04 2.11
C TYR A 165 21.96 7.22 1.15
N ARG A 166 22.27 8.42 1.66
CA ARG A 166 22.30 9.66 0.91
C ARG A 166 23.38 10.58 1.45
N ASP A 167 24.24 11.10 0.58
CA ASP A 167 25.22 12.12 0.97
C ASP A 167 24.59 13.52 0.93
N TYR A 168 24.17 14.00 2.10
CA TYR A 168 23.52 15.31 2.23
C TYR A 168 24.48 16.49 2.05
N LYS A 169 25.81 16.28 2.14
CA LYS A 169 26.80 17.37 2.03
C LYS A 169 27.03 17.80 0.59
N ASN A 170 26.84 16.89 -0.36
CA ASN A 170 27.19 17.06 -1.77
C ASN A 170 25.97 17.30 -2.69
N VAL A 171 24.81 17.61 -2.11
CA VAL A 171 23.55 17.85 -2.84
C VAL A 171 23.65 19.06 -3.79
N PHE A 172 24.47 20.06 -3.46
CA PHE A 172 24.67 21.26 -4.27
C PHE A 172 26.14 21.37 -4.71
N GLY A 173 26.46 20.75 -5.86
CA GLY A 173 27.79 20.89 -6.49
C GLY A 173 28.69 19.65 -6.41
N GLY A 174 28.24 18.54 -5.83
CA GLY A 174 28.94 17.26 -5.89
C GLY A 174 28.90 16.63 -7.29
N THR A 175 29.75 15.64 -7.52
CA THR A 175 29.73 14.81 -8.73
C THR A 175 28.46 13.97 -8.81
N PHE A 176 28.13 13.48 -10.01
CA PHE A 176 26.93 12.65 -10.23
C PHE A 176 26.83 11.48 -9.23
N TRP A 177 27.94 10.79 -8.96
CA TRP A 177 27.98 9.62 -8.08
C TRP A 177 27.78 9.95 -6.61
N GLU A 178 28.20 11.13 -6.15
CA GLU A 178 28.01 11.59 -4.76
C GLU A 178 26.55 11.93 -4.47
N GLN A 179 25.76 12.24 -5.50
CA GLN A 179 24.34 12.58 -5.38
C GLN A 179 23.41 11.37 -5.53
N VAL A 180 23.95 10.18 -5.83
CA VAL A 180 23.16 8.94 -5.94
C VAL A 180 22.62 8.53 -4.58
N ILE A 181 21.32 8.23 -4.53
CA ILE A 181 20.64 7.71 -3.33
C ILE A 181 20.50 6.21 -3.47
N LEU A 182 20.90 5.45 -2.44
CA LEU A 182 20.76 4.00 -2.42
C LEU A 182 19.77 3.59 -1.33
N ARG A 183 18.86 2.68 -1.67
CA ARG A 183 17.84 2.17 -0.74
C ARG A 183 17.82 0.66 -0.76
N CYS A 184 17.71 0.06 0.41
CA CYS A 184 17.41 -1.36 0.53
C CYS A 184 16.44 -1.59 1.70
N GLY A 185 15.69 -2.69 1.64
CA GLY A 185 14.75 -3.03 2.69
C GLY A 185 14.28 -4.46 2.65
N LEU A 186 13.71 -4.90 3.76
CA LEU A 186 13.13 -6.22 3.94
C LEU A 186 11.73 -6.05 4.51
N SER A 187 10.82 -6.93 4.11
CA SER A 187 9.48 -6.98 4.69
C SER A 187 9.03 -8.42 4.88
N PHE A 188 8.39 -8.67 6.02
CA PHE A 188 7.66 -9.89 6.31
C PHE A 188 6.18 -9.54 6.49
N GLU A 189 5.32 -10.19 5.73
CA GLU A 189 3.88 -9.95 5.72
C GLU A 189 3.13 -11.27 5.93
N GLN A 190 2.35 -11.33 6.99
CA GLN A 190 1.29 -12.32 7.16
C GLN A 190 0.10 -11.82 6.36
N THR A 191 -0.18 -12.47 5.23
CA THR A 191 -1.23 -12.00 4.31
C THR A 191 -2.63 -12.24 4.90
N GLN A 192 -3.64 -11.58 4.35
CA GLN A 192 -5.02 -11.73 4.79
C GLN A 192 -5.66 -13.07 4.41
N PHE A 193 -5.02 -13.89 3.56
CA PHE A 193 -5.65 -15.07 2.99
C PHE A 193 -5.32 -16.36 3.75
N VAL A 194 -6.33 -17.21 3.90
CA VAL A 194 -6.20 -18.58 4.38
C VAL A 194 -6.63 -19.53 3.27
N VAL A 195 -5.74 -20.44 2.87
CA VAL A 195 -6.02 -21.45 1.84
C VAL A 195 -5.83 -22.81 2.47
N ASN A 196 -6.85 -23.68 2.38
CA ASN A 196 -6.84 -25.03 2.97
C ASN A 196 -6.49 -25.07 4.48
N LYS A 197 -6.90 -24.03 5.24
CA LYS A 197 -6.57 -23.82 6.67
C LYS A 197 -5.10 -23.48 6.95
N ASN A 198 -4.30 -23.27 5.91
CA ASN A 198 -2.92 -22.86 6.04
C ASN A 198 -2.76 -21.35 5.81
N ASN A 199 -1.79 -20.80 6.53
CA ASN A 199 -1.42 -19.40 6.47
C ASN A 199 -0.52 -19.13 5.28
N ILE A 200 -0.80 -18.04 4.55
CA ILE A 200 0.07 -17.55 3.49
C ILE A 200 0.91 -16.40 4.05
N ASP A 201 2.20 -16.67 4.18
CA ASP A 201 3.19 -15.67 4.57
C ASP A 201 3.96 -15.21 3.34
N GLN A 202 4.44 -13.97 3.38
CA GLN A 202 5.21 -13.35 2.32
C GLN A 202 6.48 -12.73 2.88
N PHE A 203 7.60 -13.05 2.24
CA PHE A 203 8.86 -12.38 2.45
C PHE A 203 9.21 -11.56 1.21
N SER A 204 9.72 -10.35 1.37
CA SER A 204 10.12 -9.51 0.24
C SER A 204 11.39 -8.72 0.54
N VAL A 205 12.23 -8.60 -0.49
CA VAL A 205 13.46 -7.83 -0.51
C VAL A 205 13.27 -6.67 -1.48
N HIS A 206 13.66 -5.49 -1.04
CA HIS A 206 13.48 -4.23 -1.76
C HIS A 206 14.86 -3.63 -2.05
N ALA A 207 15.06 -3.15 -3.26
CA ALA A 207 16.22 -2.38 -3.68
C ALA A 207 15.76 -1.16 -4.46
N GLY A 208 16.40 -0.01 -4.24
CA GLY A 208 16.08 1.21 -4.94
C GLY A 208 17.31 2.09 -5.17
N ILE A 209 17.29 2.82 -6.27
CA ILE A 209 18.31 3.80 -6.62
C ILE A 209 17.64 5.10 -7.06
N GLY A 210 18.03 6.21 -6.46
CA GLY A 210 17.66 7.55 -6.87
C GLY A 210 18.81 8.18 -7.65
N LEU A 211 18.59 8.41 -8.94
CA LEU A 211 19.57 9.03 -9.84
C LEU A 211 19.32 10.53 -9.96
N PRO A 212 20.32 11.39 -9.73
CA PRO A 212 20.17 12.83 -9.91
C PRO A 212 20.07 13.17 -11.40
N VAL A 213 18.97 13.82 -11.80
CA VAL A 213 18.77 14.29 -13.18
C VAL A 213 18.95 15.81 -13.29
N GLY A 214 18.86 16.52 -12.16
CA GLY A 214 19.12 17.94 -12.04
C GLY A 214 19.11 18.36 -10.58
N ILE A 215 19.31 19.65 -10.33
CA ILE A 215 19.29 20.19 -8.96
C ILE A 215 17.90 19.96 -8.36
N GLY A 216 17.82 19.13 -7.32
CA GLY A 216 16.57 18.77 -6.65
C GLY A 216 15.68 17.79 -7.40
N ASN A 217 16.08 17.30 -8.59
CA ASN A 217 15.29 16.39 -9.42
C ASN A 217 15.92 15.00 -9.44
N PHE A 218 15.11 13.98 -9.19
CA PHE A 218 15.56 12.59 -9.09
C PHE A 218 14.71 11.66 -9.97
N LEU A 219 15.38 10.70 -10.60
CA LEU A 219 14.77 9.53 -11.21
C LEU A 219 14.96 8.36 -10.25
N ASP A 220 13.87 7.88 -9.66
CA ASP A 220 13.88 6.76 -8.74
C ASP A 220 13.50 5.47 -9.46
N LEU A 221 14.40 4.50 -9.40
CA LEU A 221 14.17 3.13 -9.86
C LEU A 221 14.05 2.25 -8.62
N SER A 222 13.02 1.42 -8.58
CA SER A 222 12.77 0.49 -7.47
C SER A 222 12.50 -0.91 -8.00
N PHE A 223 13.01 -1.89 -7.28
CA PHE A 223 12.84 -3.30 -7.56
C PHE A 223 12.49 -4.06 -6.28
N GLU A 224 11.48 -4.90 -6.37
CA GLU A 224 11.03 -5.76 -5.28
C GLU A 224 11.04 -7.20 -5.78
N TYR A 225 11.66 -8.09 -5.01
CA TYR A 225 11.53 -9.53 -5.17
C TYR A 225 10.85 -10.09 -3.93
N GLY A 226 9.79 -10.87 -4.13
CA GLY A 226 9.09 -11.51 -3.03
C GLY A 226 8.73 -12.95 -3.30
N VAL A 227 8.59 -13.70 -2.21
CA VAL A 227 8.12 -15.07 -2.19
C VAL A 227 6.94 -15.13 -1.24
N ARG A 228 5.81 -15.63 -1.73
CA ARG A 228 4.55 -15.79 -0.99
C ARG A 228 4.15 -17.26 -0.98
N GLY A 229 3.76 -17.78 0.18
CA GLY A 229 3.27 -19.16 0.33
C GLY A 229 4.02 -19.98 1.37
N GLU A 230 3.61 -21.24 1.53
CA GLU A 230 4.09 -22.13 2.58
C GLU A 230 5.08 -23.17 2.02
N ALA A 231 6.25 -23.31 2.65
CA ALA A 231 7.29 -24.26 2.22
C ALA A 231 7.01 -25.72 2.62
N VAL A 232 6.17 -25.96 3.63
CA VAL A 232 6.12 -27.25 4.35
C VAL A 232 5.18 -28.28 3.70
N GLN A 233 4.14 -27.85 2.97
CA GLN A 233 3.13 -28.79 2.43
C GLN A 233 2.89 -28.72 0.92
N ASN A 234 3.82 -28.20 0.14
CA ASN A 234 3.82 -28.34 -1.33
C ASN A 234 2.54 -27.83 -2.05
N GLN A 235 1.73 -26.96 -1.43
CA GLN A 235 0.41 -26.60 -1.95
C GLN A 235 0.35 -25.25 -2.66
N PHE A 236 1.19 -24.27 -2.28
CA PHE A 236 1.24 -22.98 -2.98
C PHE A 236 2.51 -22.21 -2.63
N LYS A 237 3.39 -21.98 -3.62
CA LYS A 237 4.54 -21.07 -3.52
C LYS A 237 4.64 -20.26 -4.80
N GLU A 238 4.55 -18.95 -4.65
CA GLU A 238 4.62 -17.99 -5.74
C GLU A 238 5.80 -17.05 -5.49
N SER A 239 6.62 -16.85 -6.52
CA SER A 239 7.60 -15.76 -6.53
C SER A 239 7.11 -14.67 -7.46
N PHE A 240 7.30 -13.42 -7.04
CA PHE A 240 6.92 -12.26 -7.83
C PHE A 240 8.05 -11.24 -7.87
N TYR A 241 8.04 -10.45 -8.92
CA TYR A 241 8.96 -9.35 -9.14
C TYR A 241 8.15 -8.10 -9.43
N LYS A 242 8.52 -6.97 -8.83
CA LYS A 242 7.96 -5.66 -9.19
C LYS A 242 9.09 -4.72 -9.53
N ALA A 243 8.90 -3.94 -10.58
CA ALA A 243 9.78 -2.84 -10.93
C ALA A 243 8.94 -1.58 -11.06
N ALA A 244 9.43 -0.47 -10.52
CA ALA A 244 8.77 0.82 -10.62
C ALA A 244 9.79 1.92 -10.94
N VAL A 245 9.36 2.85 -11.78
CA VAL A 245 10.11 4.05 -12.17
C VAL A 245 9.29 5.25 -11.74
N SER A 246 9.89 6.15 -10.98
CA SER A 246 9.27 7.38 -10.50
C SER A 246 10.16 8.58 -10.83
N ILE A 247 9.55 9.70 -11.20
CA ILE A 247 10.28 10.94 -11.46
C ILE A 247 9.82 11.95 -10.42
N ASN A 248 10.78 12.47 -9.67
CA ASN A 248 10.57 13.49 -8.65
C ASN A 248 11.10 14.84 -9.17
N PHE A 249 10.19 15.80 -9.30
CA PHE A 249 10.52 17.18 -9.66
C PHE A 249 10.53 18.03 -8.40
N GLY A 250 11.71 18.46 -7.97
CA GLY A 250 11.91 19.37 -6.85
C GLY A 250 11.84 20.82 -7.30
N GLU A 251 10.72 21.25 -7.87
CA GLU A 251 10.52 22.68 -8.14
C GLU A 251 10.11 23.41 -6.86
N LEU A 252 10.82 24.50 -6.54
CA LEU A 252 10.39 25.46 -5.53
C LEU A 252 9.22 26.28 -6.08
N TRP A 253 8.00 25.77 -5.94
CA TRP A 253 6.82 26.57 -6.24
C TRP A 253 6.74 27.71 -5.22
N PHE A 254 6.40 28.91 -5.69
CA PHE A 254 6.21 30.12 -4.87
C PHE A 254 7.49 30.78 -4.30
N GLN A 255 8.63 30.73 -5.01
CA GLN A 255 9.67 31.74 -4.74
C GLN A 255 9.14 33.13 -5.14
N ARG A 256 8.80 33.96 -4.16
CA ARG A 256 8.70 35.41 -4.35
C ARG A 256 10.11 35.93 -4.63
N PHE A 257 10.36 36.31 -5.87
CA PHE A 257 11.49 37.18 -6.17
C PHE A 257 11.14 38.56 -5.63
N ASP A 258 11.74 38.93 -4.49
CA ASP A 258 11.79 40.34 -4.10
C ASP A 258 12.60 41.08 -5.19
N ARG A 259 11.95 42.00 -5.87
CA ARG A 259 12.56 42.94 -6.83
C ARG A 259 12.79 44.28 -6.15
#